data_AF-A0A2J5PKX1-F1
#
_entry.id   AF-A0A2J5PKX1-F1
#
_cell.length_a   1.000
_cell.length_b   1.000
_cell.length_c   1.000
_cell.angle_alpha   90.00
_cell.angle_beta   90.00
_cell.angle_gamma   90.00
#
_symmetry.space_group_name_H-M   'P 1'
#
loop_
_entity.id
_entity.type
_entity.pdbx_description
1 polymer ?
#
loop_
_entity_poly.entity_id
_entity_poly.type
_entity_poly.pdbx_seq_one_letter_code
_entity_poly.pdbx_strand_id
1 'polypeptide(L)'
;DYAAAAARVIAEEGHAGKVYELAGDEAWTLSELAAELSKQSGKNVVYQNLSEADFAAALKGVGLPAGLADMLADSDTGASKGGLFDDSRTLSKLIGRPTTTLAESVKGIL
;
A
#
# COMPACT_ATOMS: atom_id res chain seq x y z
N ASP A 1 5.42 6.64 -8.14
CA ASP A 1 5.85 7.73 -7.24
C ASP A 1 7.18 7.49 -6.55
N TYR A 2 7.36 6.38 -5.84
CA TYR A 2 8.64 6.05 -5.19
C TYR A 2 9.86 6.17 -6.13
N ALA A 3 9.77 5.68 -7.37
CA ALA A 3 10.85 5.79 -8.34
C ALA A 3 11.19 7.25 -8.70
N ALA A 4 10.20 8.15 -8.76
CA ALA A 4 10.44 9.57 -9.00
C ALA A 4 11.12 10.25 -7.79
N ALA A 5 10.74 9.86 -6.57
CA ALA A 5 11.43 10.31 -5.36
C ALA A 5 12.88 9.85 -5.33
N ALA A 6 13.13 8.56 -5.59
CA ALA A 6 14.48 8.02 -5.68
C ALA A 6 15.32 8.73 -6.76
N ALA A 7 14.73 8.99 -7.94
CA ALA A 7 15.38 9.71 -9.02
C ALA A 7 15.79 11.14 -8.64
N ARG A 8 14.98 11.85 -7.86
CA ARG A 8 15.35 13.18 -7.34
C ARG A 8 16.44 13.10 -6.29
N VAL A 9 16.33 12.17 -5.34
CA VAL A 9 17.31 11.99 -4.27
C VAL A 9 18.71 11.69 -4.82
N ILE A 10 18.81 10.92 -5.90
CA ILE A 10 20.11 10.60 -6.51
C ILE A 10 20.65 11.69 -7.43
N ALA A 11 19.77 12.52 -8.03
CA ALA A 11 20.15 13.48 -9.07
C ALA A 11 20.31 14.93 -8.55
N GLU A 12 19.67 15.29 -7.44
CA GLU A 12 19.61 16.65 -6.90
C GLU A 12 20.46 16.78 -5.62
N GLU A 13 20.95 17.99 -5.32
CA GLU A 13 21.68 18.28 -4.08
C GLU A 13 20.74 18.43 -2.87
N GLY A 14 21.29 18.37 -1.66
CA GLY A 14 20.55 18.63 -0.43
C GLY A 14 19.76 17.45 0.12
N HIS A 15 19.92 16.24 -0.42
CA HIS A 15 19.31 15.01 0.08
C HIS A 15 20.24 14.14 0.94
N ALA A 16 21.55 14.42 0.94
CA ALA A 16 22.53 13.63 1.68
C ALA A 16 22.27 13.64 3.21
N GLY A 17 22.38 12.47 3.83
CA GLY A 17 22.22 12.28 5.27
C GLY A 17 20.78 12.37 5.79
N LYS A 18 19.78 12.50 4.90
CA LYS A 18 18.36 12.53 5.28
C LYS A 18 17.77 11.13 5.28
N VAL A 19 16.90 10.88 6.26
CA VAL A 19 16.01 9.73 6.30
C VAL A 19 14.61 10.24 5.97
N TYR A 20 14.01 9.71 4.90
CA TYR A 20 12.69 10.10 4.44
C TYR A 20 11.71 8.95 4.63
N GLU A 21 10.67 9.17 5.42
CA GLU A 21 9.50 8.29 5.45
C GLU A 21 8.63 8.63 4.25
N LEU A 22 8.48 7.69 3.31
CA LEU A 22 7.78 7.91 2.06
C LEU A 22 6.49 7.10 2.05
N ALA A 23 5.35 7.79 2.00
CA ALA A 23 4.03 7.20 1.85
C ALA A 23 3.13 8.08 0.96
N GLY A 24 1.95 7.58 0.61
CA GLY A 24 0.94 8.33 -0.14
C GLY A 24 0.42 9.55 0.63
N ASP A 25 -0.14 10.53 -0.08
CA ASP A 25 -0.80 11.70 0.53
C ASP A 25 -2.07 11.34 1.33
N GLU A 26 -2.69 10.22 0.97
CA GLU A 26 -3.91 9.68 1.54
C GLU A 26 -3.71 8.20 1.88
N ALA A 27 -4.04 7.84 3.11
CA ALA A 27 -4.12 6.46 3.55
C ALA A 27 -5.52 5.89 3.30
N TRP A 28 -5.62 4.57 3.28
CA TRP A 28 -6.88 3.86 3.08
C TRP A 28 -6.85 2.51 3.80
N THR A 29 -8.04 2.01 4.10
CA THR A 29 -8.29 0.71 4.72
C THR A 29 -8.64 -0.34 3.66
N LEU A 30 -8.47 -1.62 3.99
CA LEU A 30 -8.88 -2.70 3.08
C LEU A 30 -10.40 -2.71 2.79
N SER A 31 -11.22 -2.17 3.70
CA SER A 31 -12.65 -1.90 3.45
C SER A 31 -12.87 -0.85 2.36
N GLU A 32 -12.08 0.22 2.35
CA GLU A 32 -12.15 1.26 1.32
C GLU A 32 -11.64 0.76 -0.03
N LEU A 33 -10.61 -0.10 -0.05
CA LEU A 33 -10.18 -0.79 -1.26
C LEU A 33 -11.31 -1.65 -1.84
N ALA A 34 -11.99 -2.45 -1.02
CA ALA A 34 -13.12 -3.27 -1.48
C ALA A 34 -14.28 -2.40 -2.01
N ALA A 35 -14.55 -1.27 -1.36
CA ALA A 35 -15.58 -0.32 -1.81
C ALA A 35 -15.22 0.33 -3.16
N GLU A 36 -13.96 0.78 -3.34
CA GLU A 36 -13.52 1.39 -4.60
C GLU A 36 -13.48 0.37 -5.75
N LEU A 37 -13.04 -0.87 -5.49
CA LEU A 37 -13.12 -1.98 -6.44
C LEU A 37 -14.58 -2.25 -6.84
N SER A 38 -15.50 -2.27 -5.88
CA SER A 38 -16.92 -2.51 -6.17
C SER A 38 -17.50 -1.41 -7.05
N LYS A 39 -17.21 -0.16 -6.71
CA LYS A 39 -17.66 1.03 -7.42
C LYS A 39 -17.16 1.05 -8.86
N GLN A 40 -15.88 0.75 -9.10
CA GLN A 40 -15.31 0.83 -10.45
C GLN A 40 -15.59 -0.40 -11.31
N SER A 41 -15.64 -1.60 -10.72
CA SER A 41 -15.87 -2.85 -11.47
C SER A 41 -17.35 -3.18 -11.71
N GLY A 42 -18.26 -2.57 -10.93
CA GLY A 42 -19.68 -2.91 -10.89
C GLY A 42 -20.00 -4.27 -10.25
N LYS A 43 -19.00 -4.98 -9.71
CA LYS A 43 -19.17 -6.26 -9.01
C LYS A 43 -19.11 -6.04 -7.51
N ASN A 44 -19.93 -6.74 -6.74
CA ASN A 44 -19.88 -6.65 -5.28
C ASN A 44 -18.60 -7.32 -4.75
N VAL A 45 -17.71 -6.54 -4.14
CA VAL A 45 -16.46 -6.98 -3.49
C VAL A 45 -16.53 -6.59 -2.01
N VAL A 46 -16.30 -7.54 -1.11
CA VAL A 46 -16.40 -7.35 0.34
C VAL A 46 -15.06 -7.67 0.99
N TYR A 47 -14.59 -6.78 1.87
CA TYR A 47 -13.43 -7.05 2.71
C TYR A 47 -13.80 -8.02 3.84
N GLN A 48 -13.06 -9.12 3.95
CA GLN A 48 -13.18 -10.10 5.04
C GLN A 48 -11.92 -10.05 5.89
N ASN A 49 -12.03 -9.45 7.08
CA ASN A 49 -10.92 -9.36 8.03
C ASN A 49 -10.71 -10.72 8.72
N LEU A 50 -9.50 -11.27 8.62
CA LEU A 50 -9.12 -12.55 9.21
C LEU A 50 -8.05 -12.35 10.28
N SER A 51 -7.86 -13.36 11.15
CA SER A 51 -6.67 -13.41 11.98
C SER A 51 -5.43 -13.69 11.13
N GLU A 52 -4.24 -13.35 11.63
CA GLU A 52 -2.97 -13.65 10.95
C GLU A 52 -2.86 -15.13 10.55
N ALA A 53 -3.18 -16.03 11.48
CA ALA A 53 -3.14 -17.47 11.26
C ALA A 53 -4.13 -17.92 10.19
N ASP A 54 -5.36 -17.39 10.22
CA ASP A 54 -6.40 -17.74 9.25
C ASP A 54 -6.06 -17.21 7.86
N PHE A 55 -5.51 -15.99 7.77
CA PHE A 55 -5.11 -15.40 6.48
C PHE A 55 -3.92 -16.15 5.86
N ALA A 56 -2.89 -16.46 6.65
CA ALA A 56 -1.76 -17.27 6.19
C ALA A 56 -2.22 -18.66 5.72
N ALA A 57 -3.15 -19.29 6.46
CA ALA A 57 -3.72 -20.58 6.06
C ALA A 57 -4.54 -20.48 4.76
N ALA A 58 -5.33 -19.43 4.60
CA ALA A 58 -6.10 -19.19 3.38
C ALA A 58 -5.19 -19.03 2.15
N LEU A 59 -4.10 -18.26 2.26
CA LEU A 59 -3.12 -18.07 1.19
C LEU A 59 -2.40 -19.38 0.82
N LYS A 60 -2.00 -20.20 1.80
CA LYS A 60 -1.43 -21.53 1.55
C LYS A 60 -2.44 -22.45 0.87
N GLY A 61 -3.71 -22.38 1.27
CA GLY A 61 -4.81 -23.15 0.69
C GLY A 61 -5.04 -22.88 -0.80
N VAL A 62 -4.68 -21.69 -1.29
CA VAL A 62 -4.74 -21.33 -2.73
C VAL A 62 -3.41 -21.51 -3.47
N GLY A 63 -2.41 -22.13 -2.82
CA GLY A 63 -1.17 -22.57 -3.47
C GLY A 63 0.03 -21.63 -3.32
N LEU A 64 -0.04 -20.60 -2.47
CA LEU A 64 1.14 -19.76 -2.21
C LEU A 64 2.20 -20.55 -1.40
N PRO A 65 3.49 -20.35 -1.68
CA PRO A 65 4.57 -20.87 -0.84
C PRO A 65 4.43 -20.41 0.61
N ALA A 66 4.70 -21.31 1.57
CA ALA A 66 4.46 -21.05 2.99
C ALA A 66 5.11 -19.75 3.50
N GLY A 67 6.40 -19.54 3.19
CA GLY A 67 7.10 -18.33 3.62
C GLY A 67 6.52 -17.03 3.04
N LEU A 68 5.96 -17.07 1.82
CA LEU A 68 5.30 -15.90 1.22
C LEU A 68 3.95 -15.64 1.90
N ALA A 69 3.17 -16.69 2.15
CA ALA A 69 1.89 -16.57 2.84
C ALA A 69 2.05 -16.02 4.27
N ASP A 70 3.06 -16.50 5.00
CA ASP A 70 3.36 -16.04 6.36
C ASP A 70 3.80 -14.57 6.36
N MET A 71 4.67 -14.18 5.42
CA MET A 71 5.10 -12.78 5.26
C MET A 71 3.92 -11.83 4.94
N LEU A 72 3.00 -12.25 4.06
CA LEU A 72 1.83 -11.43 3.71
C LEU A 72 0.89 -11.27 4.91
N ALA A 73 0.66 -12.32 5.69
CA ALA A 73 -0.18 -12.24 6.87
C ALA A 73 0.43 -11.40 8.00
N ASP A 74 1.74 -11.50 8.21
CA ASP A 74 2.47 -10.64 9.13
C ASP A 74 2.41 -9.16 8.68
N SER A 75 2.53 -8.90 7.38
CA SER A 75 2.43 -7.54 6.82
C SER A 75 1.04 -6.91 7.06
N ASP A 76 -0.04 -7.64 6.81
CA ASP A 76 -1.42 -7.19 7.08
C ASP A 76 -1.64 -6.94 8.59
N THR A 77 -1.06 -7.81 9.43
CA THR A 77 -1.11 -7.64 10.88
C THR A 77 -0.30 -6.42 11.33
N GLY A 78 0.86 -6.16 10.75
CA GLY A 78 1.65 -4.94 10.94
C GLY A 78 0.87 -3.69 10.51
N ALA A 79 0.18 -3.75 9.37
CA ALA A 79 -0.67 -2.67 8.88
C ALA A 79 -1.82 -2.36 9.86
N SER A 80 -2.46 -3.39 10.45
CA SER A 80 -3.51 -3.21 11.47
C SER A 80 -3.02 -2.49 12.74
N LYS A 81 -1.71 -2.50 13.00
CA LYS A 81 -1.05 -1.80 14.10
C LYS A 81 -0.57 -0.40 13.69
N GLY A 82 -0.90 0.05 12.49
CA GLY A 82 -0.47 1.34 11.93
C GLY A 82 0.89 1.33 11.25
N GLY A 83 1.53 0.17 11.07
CA GLY A 83 2.89 0.07 10.52
C GLY A 83 3.06 0.49 9.06
N LEU A 84 1.96 0.66 8.32
CA LEU A 84 1.95 1.16 6.93
C LEU A 84 1.33 2.57 6.82
N PHE A 85 1.01 3.21 7.93
CA PHE A 85 0.44 4.56 7.95
C PHE A 85 1.54 5.62 8.16
N ASP A 86 1.59 6.59 7.26
CA ASP A 86 2.32 7.84 7.42
C ASP A 86 1.54 8.95 6.70
N ASP A 87 1.38 10.10 7.34
CA ASP A 87 0.69 11.28 6.80
C ASP A 87 1.62 12.48 6.64
N SER A 88 2.94 12.25 6.65
CA SER A 88 3.95 13.31 6.57
C SER A 88 3.91 14.09 5.25
N ARG A 89 3.34 13.45 4.20
CA ARG A 89 3.34 13.92 2.81
C ARG A 89 4.74 14.22 2.29
N THR A 90 5.75 13.54 2.82
CA THR A 90 7.14 13.71 2.38
C THR A 90 7.29 13.33 0.93
N LEU A 91 6.60 12.27 0.47
CA LEU A 91 6.69 11.79 -0.90
C LEU A 91 6.21 12.84 -1.92
N SER A 92 5.02 13.41 -1.73
CA SER A 92 4.47 14.42 -2.66
C SER A 92 5.29 15.72 -2.67
N LYS A 93 5.74 16.16 -1.49
CA LYS A 93 6.68 17.29 -1.35
C LYS A 93 7.98 17.04 -2.12
N LEU A 94 8.52 15.83 -2.00
CA LEU A 94 9.77 15.44 -2.66
C LEU A 94 9.60 15.36 -4.19
N ILE A 95 8.51 14.78 -4.70
CA ILE A 95 8.30 14.64 -6.15
C ILE A 95 7.72 15.89 -6.82
N GLY A 96 7.19 16.85 -6.05
CA GLY A 96 6.64 18.12 -6.54
C GLY A 96 5.23 18.04 -7.11
N ARG A 97 4.48 16.99 -6.78
CA ARG A 97 3.07 16.78 -7.17
C ARG A 97 2.38 15.84 -6.18
N PRO A 98 1.03 15.80 -6.15
CA PRO A 98 0.32 14.77 -5.38
C PRO A 98 0.73 13.35 -5.78
N THR A 99 0.68 12.43 -4.82
CA THR A 99 0.86 11.00 -5.10
C THR A 99 -0.36 10.43 -5.83
N THR A 100 -0.15 9.40 -6.66
CA THR A 100 -1.21 8.65 -7.32
C THR A 100 -2.14 8.04 -6.27
N THR A 101 -3.44 8.31 -6.43
CA THR A 101 -4.45 7.87 -5.48
C THR A 101 -4.78 6.39 -5.62
N LEU A 102 -5.46 5.83 -4.63
CA LEU A 102 -6.03 4.48 -4.72
C LEU A 102 -6.96 4.35 -5.93
N ALA A 103 -7.86 5.32 -6.12
CA ALA A 103 -8.84 5.30 -7.20
C ALA A 103 -8.19 5.29 -8.59
N GLU A 104 -7.13 6.07 -8.81
CA GLU A 104 -6.37 6.06 -10.06
C GLU A 104 -5.67 4.72 -10.29
N SER A 105 -5.12 4.12 -9.23
CA SER A 105 -4.46 2.82 -9.30
C SER A 105 -5.44 1.69 -9.62
N VAL A 106 -6.61 1.67 -8.97
CA VAL A 106 -7.69 0.70 -9.26
C VAL A 106 -8.16 0.82 -10.71
N LYS A 107 -8.32 2.05 -11.20
CA LYS A 107 -8.71 2.32 -12.59
C LYS A 107 -7.72 1.78 -13.62
N GLY A 108 -6.43 1.71 -13.28
CA GLY A 108 -5.40 1.19 -14.17
C GLY A 108 -5.39 -0.34 -14.33
N ILE A 109 -6.15 -1.07 -13.52
CA ILE A 109 -6.16 -2.54 -13.48
C ILE A 109 -7.47 -3.12 -14.04
N LEU A 110 -8.58 -2.38 -13.94
CA LEU A 110 -9.91 -2.77 -14.43
C LEU A 110 -10.08 -2.45 -15.93
#